data_AF-A0A0C9R2F8-F1
#
_entry.id   AF-A0A0C9R2F8-F1
#
_cell.length_a   1.000
_cell.length_b   1.000
_cell.length_c   1.000
_cell.angle_alpha   90.00
_cell.angle_beta   90.00
_cell.angle_gamma   90.00
#
_symmetry.space_group_name_H-M   'P 1'
#
loop_
_entity.id
_entity.type
_entity.pdbx_description
1 polymer ?
#
loop_
_entity_poly.entity_id
_entity_poly.type
_entity_poly.pdbx_seq_one_letter_code
_entity_poly.pdbx_strand_id
1 'polypeptide(L)'
;ERIDPQGNPAQYDIRSDVWSLGISMIEMATGRFPYNHWTTPFEQLKQVVNESPPRLEPGKFSPQFEDFIVKCLQKNYKARPNYEQLLKHEFIEEHIERDTDISEFVSRILDLPE
;
A
#
# COMPACT_ATOMS: atom_id res chain seq x y z
N GLU A 1 8.65 10.26 10.32
CA GLU A 1 7.24 10.14 10.75
C GLU A 1 7.07 8.84 11.55
N ARG A 2 6.93 8.90 12.88
CA ARG A 2 7.18 7.82 13.88
C ARG A 2 8.63 7.34 14.08
N ILE A 3 9.43 7.13 13.03
CA ILE A 3 10.81 6.58 13.15
C ILE A 3 11.88 7.59 12.71
N ASP A 4 11.48 8.83 12.41
CA ASP A 4 12.44 9.88 12.11
C ASP A 4 12.89 10.52 13.44
N PRO A 5 14.15 10.32 13.88
CA PRO A 5 14.64 10.91 15.12
C PRO A 5 14.73 12.44 15.05
N GLN A 6 14.61 13.04 13.86
CA GLN A 6 14.60 14.50 13.66
C GLN A 6 13.19 15.06 13.41
N GLY A 7 12.17 14.21 13.31
CA GLY A 7 10.79 14.62 13.05
C GLY A 7 10.03 15.00 14.32
N ASN A 8 9.11 15.96 14.22
CA ASN A 8 8.25 16.35 15.34
C ASN A 8 7.20 15.24 15.63
N PRO A 9 7.22 14.57 16.80
CA PRO A 9 6.28 13.49 17.12
C PRO A 9 4.81 13.93 17.17
N ALA A 10 4.55 15.22 17.34
CA ALA A 10 3.20 15.80 17.39
C ALA A 10 2.55 15.97 16.00
N GLN A 11 3.29 15.76 14.91
CA GLN A 11 2.74 15.72 13.56
C GLN A 11 2.37 14.27 13.22
N TYR A 12 1.23 13.82 13.74
CA TYR A 12 0.53 12.69 13.13
C TYR A 12 0.12 13.12 11.73
N ASP A 13 0.87 12.72 10.72
CA ASP A 13 0.53 13.00 9.34
C ASP A 13 -0.28 11.83 8.80
N ILE A 14 -1.47 12.15 8.30
CA ILE A 14 -2.39 11.23 7.60
C ILE A 14 -1.70 10.43 6.49
N ARG A 15 -0.55 10.92 5.99
CA ARG A 15 0.24 10.26 4.97
C ARG A 15 0.87 8.96 5.47
N SER A 16 1.11 8.79 6.77
CA SER A 16 1.54 7.50 7.33
C SER A 16 0.51 6.37 7.06
N ASP A 17 -0.78 6.68 7.04
CA ASP A 17 -1.83 5.69 6.74
C ASP A 17 -1.84 5.33 5.26
N VAL A 18 -1.50 6.27 4.38
CA VAL A 18 -1.33 6.03 2.93
C VAL A 18 -0.21 5.01 2.65
N TRP A 19 0.87 5.02 3.44
CA TRP A 19 1.90 3.99 3.31
C TRP A 19 1.36 2.61 3.69
N SER A 20 0.67 2.54 4.82
CA SER A 20 0.08 1.28 5.30
C SER A 20 -0.90 0.72 4.28
N LEU A 21 -1.69 1.58 3.62
CA LEU A 21 -2.55 1.19 2.50
C LEU A 21 -1.74 0.56 1.35
N GLY A 22 -0.64 1.19 0.92
CA GLY A 22 0.22 0.65 -0.14
C GLY A 22 0.81 -0.72 0.21
N ILE A 23 1.20 -0.94 1.47
CA ILE A 23 1.69 -2.24 1.95
C ILE A 23 0.58 -3.29 1.91
N SER A 24 -0.61 -2.98 2.44
CA SER A 24 -1.77 -3.89 2.42
C SER A 24 -2.18 -4.26 1.00
N MET A 25 -2.12 -3.32 0.05
CA MET A 25 -2.46 -3.60 -1.34
C MET A 25 -1.47 -4.55 -2.02
N ILE A 26 -0.16 -4.41 -1.76
CA ILE A 26 0.82 -5.39 -2.25
C ILE A 26 0.56 -6.77 -1.63
N GLU A 27 0.31 -6.83 -0.32
CA GLU A 27 0.04 -8.07 0.38
C GLU A 27 -1.20 -8.79 -0.17
N MET A 28 -2.31 -8.07 -0.35
CA MET A 28 -3.53 -8.62 -0.94
C MET A 28 -3.33 -9.06 -2.40
N ALA A 29 -2.57 -8.29 -3.19
CA ALA A 29 -2.32 -8.61 -4.60
C ALA A 29 -1.41 -9.82 -4.81
N THR A 30 -0.50 -10.08 -3.86
CA THR A 30 0.53 -11.13 -3.97
C THR A 30 0.28 -12.33 -3.04
N GLY A 31 -0.63 -12.19 -2.08
CA GLY A 31 -0.84 -13.15 -1.00
C GLY A 31 0.33 -13.22 0.00
N ARG A 32 1.29 -12.28 -0.07
CA ARG A 32 2.52 -12.32 0.72
C ARG A 32 2.88 -10.94 1.25
N PHE A 33 3.20 -10.85 2.54
CA PHE A 33 3.74 -9.63 3.11
C PHE A 33 5.04 -9.21 2.40
N PRO A 34 5.19 -7.94 1.98
CA PRO A 34 6.26 -7.54 1.06
C PRO A 34 7.65 -7.47 1.68
N TYR A 35 7.77 -7.43 3.01
CA TYR A 35 9.05 -7.46 3.69
C TYR A 35 9.42 -8.88 4.10
N ASN A 36 10.72 -9.16 4.09
CA ASN A 36 11.26 -10.45 4.52
C ASN A 36 10.96 -10.70 6.00
N HIS A 37 10.92 -11.97 6.40
CA HIS A 37 10.79 -12.33 7.82
C HIS A 37 11.85 -11.60 8.66
N TRP A 38 11.39 -10.92 9.70
CA TRP A 38 12.25 -10.27 10.69
C TRP A 38 12.13 -11.00 12.02
N THR A 39 13.25 -11.06 12.75
CA THR A 39 13.30 -11.65 14.09
C THR A 39 12.85 -10.65 15.13
N THR A 40 13.12 -9.36 14.90
CA THR A 40 12.77 -8.29 15.83
C THR A 40 12.04 -7.14 15.13
N PRO A 41 11.15 -6.41 15.82
CA PRO A 41 10.52 -5.22 15.27
C PRO A 41 11.54 -4.17 14.77
N PHE A 42 12.71 -4.07 15.41
CA PHE A 42 13.76 -3.13 14.99
C PHE A 42 14.33 -3.44 13.61
N GLU A 43 14.43 -4.72 13.24
CA GLU A 43 14.86 -5.13 11.89
C GLU A 43 13.85 -4.71 10.83
N GLN A 44 12.56 -4.83 11.11
CA GLN A 44 11.50 -4.36 10.23
C GLN A 44 11.56 -2.83 10.05
N LEU A 45 11.71 -2.09 11.15
CA LEU A 45 11.84 -0.63 11.11
C LEU A 45 13.07 -0.23 10.28
N LYS A 46 14.18 -0.95 10.42
CA LYS A 46 15.39 -0.73 9.63
C LYS A 46 15.13 -0.92 8.14
N GLN A 47 14.40 -1.96 7.74
CA GLN A 47 14.03 -2.21 6.33
C GLN A 47 13.20 -1.04 5.78
N VAL A 48 12.14 -0.65 6.49
CA VAL A 48 11.26 0.47 6.09
C VAL A 48 12.03 1.77 5.91
N VAL A 49 12.95 2.09 6.82
CA VAL A 49 13.70 3.35 6.80
C VAL A 49 14.82 3.34 5.76
N ASN A 50 15.58 2.24 5.64
CA ASN A 50 16.84 2.24 4.88
C ASN A 50 16.73 1.60 3.50
N GLU A 51 15.88 0.61 3.31
CA GLU A 51 15.80 -0.16 2.06
C GLU A 51 14.79 0.43 1.08
N SER A 52 14.92 0.15 -0.22
CA SER A 52 13.97 0.62 -1.22
C SER A 52 12.53 0.19 -0.86
N PRO A 53 11.52 1.05 -1.10
CA PRO A 53 10.13 0.66 -0.87
C PRO A 53 9.78 -0.56 -1.73
N PRO A 54 8.92 -1.47 -1.24
CA PRO A 54 8.50 -2.63 -2.01
C PRO A 54 7.71 -2.19 -3.25
N ARG A 55 7.76 -3.01 -4.29
CA ARG A 55 7.10 -2.77 -5.57
C ARG A 55 6.52 -4.09 -6.07
N LEU A 56 5.44 -3.99 -6.86
CA LEU A 56 4.94 -5.14 -7.61
C LEU A 56 5.92 -5.52 -8.74
N GLU A 57 5.87 -6.77 -9.15
CA GLU A 57 6.56 -7.25 -10.36
C GLU A 57 6.02 -6.50 -11.59
N PRO A 58 6.86 -5.79 -12.34
CA PRO A 58 6.38 -4.97 -13.45
C PRO A 58 5.67 -5.79 -14.52
N GLY A 59 4.49 -5.31 -14.96
CA GLY A 59 3.72 -5.88 -16.04
C GLY A 59 2.85 -7.09 -15.64
N LYS A 60 2.83 -7.44 -14.35
CA LYS A 60 1.92 -8.46 -13.81
C LYS A 60 0.54 -7.89 -13.48
N PHE A 61 0.48 -6.60 -13.18
CA PHE A 61 -0.74 -5.88 -12.86
C PHE A 61 -0.95 -4.70 -13.82
N SER A 62 -2.10 -4.03 -13.72
CA SER A 62 -2.34 -2.84 -14.54
C SER A 62 -1.33 -1.74 -14.21
N PRO A 63 -0.86 -0.97 -15.21
CA PRO A 63 0.06 0.15 -14.98
C PRO A 63 -0.47 1.15 -13.95
N GLN A 64 -1.79 1.37 -13.94
CA GLN A 64 -2.47 2.26 -13.00
C GLN A 64 -2.37 1.75 -11.56
N PHE A 65 -2.52 0.44 -11.34
CA PHE A 65 -2.38 -0.14 -10.00
C PHE A 65 -0.93 -0.13 -9.52
N GLU A 66 0.01 -0.44 -10.41
CA GLU A 66 1.44 -0.35 -10.11
C GLU A 66 1.85 1.09 -9.75
N ASP A 67 1.40 2.11 -10.50
CA ASP A 67 1.66 3.52 -10.17
C ASP A 67 1.00 3.92 -8.85
N PHE A 68 -0.25 3.51 -8.60
CA PHE A 68 -0.95 3.81 -7.35
C PHE A 68 -0.15 3.34 -6.12
N ILE A 69 0.39 2.12 -6.16
CA ILE A 69 1.24 1.58 -5.10
C ILE A 69 2.55 2.37 -4.99
N VAL A 70 3.19 2.72 -6.12
CA VAL A 70 4.40 3.55 -6.11
C VAL A 70 4.15 4.92 -5.48
N LYS A 71 2.99 5.55 -5.73
CA LYS A 71 2.61 6.82 -5.10
C LYS A 71 2.37 6.66 -3.60
N CYS A 72 1.72 5.57 -3.18
CA CYS A 72 1.49 5.28 -1.77
C CYS A 72 2.82 5.06 -1.01
N LEU A 73 3.79 4.41 -1.64
CA LEU A 73 5.05 3.99 -1.03
C LEU A 73 6.21 4.97 -1.25
N GLN A 74 5.91 6.26 -1.38
CA GLN A 74 6.93 7.31 -1.37
C GLN A 74 7.55 7.42 0.03
N LYS A 75 8.87 7.23 0.14
CA LYS A 75 9.60 7.39 1.42
C LYS A 75 9.53 8.81 1.97
N ASN A 76 9.69 9.79 1.09
CA ASN A 76 9.47 11.18 1.45
C ASN A 76 7.95 11.38 1.62
N TYR A 77 7.50 11.46 2.86
CA TYR A 77 6.08 11.67 3.17
C TYR A 77 5.54 12.94 2.49
N LYS A 78 6.36 13.98 2.27
CA LYS A 78 5.93 15.19 1.55
C LYS A 78 5.57 14.94 0.08
N ALA A 79 6.18 13.93 -0.52
CA ALA A 79 5.90 13.50 -1.90
C ALA A 79 4.76 12.47 -1.97
N ARG A 80 4.31 11.93 -0.83
CA ARG A 80 3.18 11.01 -0.76
C ARG A 80 1.88 11.81 -0.88
N PRO A 81 0.92 11.37 -1.72
CA PRO A 81 -0.34 12.06 -1.87
C PRO A 81 -1.17 12.03 -0.58
N ASN A 82 -1.99 13.06 -0.37
CA ASN A 82 -3.06 13.02 0.62
C ASN A 82 -4.29 12.28 0.07
N TYR A 83 -5.34 12.14 0.89
CA TYR A 83 -6.55 11.41 0.48
C TYR A 83 -7.26 12.03 -0.73
N GLU A 84 -7.37 13.36 -0.80
CA GLU A 84 -8.01 14.04 -1.94
C GLU A 84 -7.26 13.80 -3.25
N GLN A 85 -5.92 13.70 -3.20
CA GLN A 85 -5.09 13.37 -4.35
C GLN A 85 -5.20 11.90 -4.73
N LEU A 86 -5.26 10.99 -3.75
CA LEU A 86 -5.43 9.55 -4.01
C LEU A 86 -6.78 9.21 -4.64
N LEU A 87 -7.86 9.86 -4.18
CA LEU A 87 -9.21 9.64 -4.72
C LEU A 87 -9.34 10.07 -6.19
N LYS A 88 -8.45 10.95 -6.66
CA LYS A 88 -8.36 11.41 -8.06
C LYS A 88 -7.33 10.64 -8.88
N HIS A 89 -6.75 9.58 -8.33
CA HIS A 89 -5.80 8.76 -9.07
C HIS A 89 -6.54 7.90 -10.09
N GLU A 90 -5.99 7.75 -11.30
CA GLU A 90 -6.60 7.01 -12.41
C GLU A 90 -7.10 5.62 -11.99
N PHE A 91 -6.28 4.87 -11.24
CA PHE A 91 -6.69 3.58 -10.65
C PHE A 91 -8.01 3.63 -9.88
N ILE A 92 -8.23 4.65 -9.04
CA ILE A 92 -9.44 4.76 -8.23
C ILE A 92 -10.62 5.20 -9.11
N GLU A 93 -10.43 6.21 -9.95
CA GLU A 93 -11.49 6.72 -10.83
C GLU A 93 -11.99 5.62 -11.80
N GLU A 94 -11.08 4.83 -12.38
CA GLU A 94 -11.44 3.69 -13.23
C GLU A 94 -12.32 2.67 -12.50
N HIS A 95 -12.03 2.37 -11.24
CA HIS A 95 -12.74 1.34 -10.48
C HIS A 95 -13.99 1.85 -9.77
N ILE A 96 -14.19 3.18 -9.67
CA ILE A 96 -15.45 3.78 -9.22
C ILE A 96 -16.57 3.55 -10.24
N GLU A 97 -16.24 3.64 -11.53
CA GLU A 97 -17.21 3.46 -12.62
C GLU A 97 -17.41 1.97 -12.98
N ARG A 98 -16.52 1.10 -12.51
CA ARG A 98 -16.51 -0.31 -12.85
C ARG A 98 -17.52 -1.08 -12.01
N ASP A 99 -18.49 -1.69 -12.68
CA ASP A 99 -19.41 -2.62 -12.06
C ASP A 99 -18.67 -3.88 -11.60
N THR A 100 -18.41 -3.96 -10.28
CA THR A 100 -17.67 -5.06 -9.66
C THR A 100 -18.48 -5.58 -8.48
N ASP A 101 -19.08 -6.76 -8.62
CA ASP A 101 -19.84 -7.39 -7.54
C ASP A 101 -18.90 -8.08 -6.53
N ILE A 102 -18.56 -7.34 -5.48
CA ILE A 102 -17.76 -7.87 -4.37
C ILE A 102 -18.54 -8.90 -3.54
N SER A 103 -19.87 -8.77 -3.46
CA SER A 103 -20.71 -9.68 -2.67
C SER A 103 -20.75 -11.08 -3.29
N GLU A 104 -20.94 -11.15 -4.61
CA GLU A 104 -20.87 -12.40 -5.36
C GLU A 104 -19.48 -13.03 -5.24
N PHE A 105 -18.43 -12.23 -5.44
CA PHE A 105 -17.04 -12.70 -5.32
C PHE A 105 -16.77 -13.34 -3.95
N VAL A 106 -17.13 -12.65 -2.87
CA VAL A 106 -16.90 -13.14 -1.50
C VAL A 106 -17.71 -14.41 -1.23
N SER A 107 -18.99 -14.45 -1.61
CA SER A 107 -19.85 -15.63 -1.43
C SER A 107 -19.24 -16.85 -2.12
N ARG A 108 -18.81 -16.68 -3.38
CA ARG A 108 -18.18 -17.76 -4.15
C ARG A 108 -16.91 -18.29 -3.48
N ILE A 109 -16.07 -17.42 -2.91
CA ILE A 109 -14.82 -17.84 -2.27
C ILE A 109 -15.08 -18.57 -0.96
N LEU A 110 -16.04 -18.10 -0.15
CA LEU A 110 -16.36 -18.71 1.15
C LEU A 110 -17.03 -20.08 1.02
N ASP A 111 -17.75 -20.32 -0.07
CA ASP A 111 -18.41 -21.59 -0.35
C ASP A 111 -17.48 -22.63 -1.04
N LEU A 112 -16.20 -22.30 -1.28
CA LEU A 112 -15.25 -23.25 -1.85
C LEU A 112 -14.96 -24.38 -0.85
N PRO A 113 -15.07 -25.67 -1.26
CA PRO A 113 -14.57 -26.77 -0.46
C PRO A 113 -13.05 -26.69 -0.32
N GLU A 114 -12.53 -27.15 0.82
CA GLU A 114 -11.08 -27.21 1.12
C GLU A 114 -10.27 -27.99 0.08
#